data_AF-A0A2P6VDZ0-F1
#
_entry.id   AF-A0A2P6VDZ0-F1
#
_cell.length_a   1.000
_cell.length_b   1.000
_cell.length_c   1.000
_cell.angle_alpha   90.00
_cell.angle_beta   90.00
_cell.angle_gamma   90.00
#
_symmetry.space_group_name_H-M   'P 1'
#
loop_
_entity.id
_entity.type
_entity.pdbx_description
1 polymer ?
#
loop_
_entity_poly.entity_id
_entity_poly.type
_entity_poly.pdbx_seq_one_letter_code
_entity_poly.pdbx_strand_id
1 'polypeptide(L)'
;MALRRSCAGLAARLGEACSSSGASSSLAAQARTQGAALAQPARAVLQQKQARTVTNGIAVDVPNGNVDRAWRALTRKVREEAVLLKAQGRQFYEKPSERRKKAASLAERRFKRAEFQEMLGWIMRRRSRGF
;
A
#
# COMPACT_ATOMS: atom_id res chain seq x y z
N MET A 1 -21.19 24.17 22.32
CA MET A 1 -20.28 24.43 23.45
C MET A 1 -18.94 23.76 23.18
N ALA A 2 -17.95 24.57 22.80
CA ALA A 2 -16.59 24.13 22.56
C ALA A 2 -15.80 24.14 23.88
N LEU A 3 -15.14 23.04 24.24
CA LEU A 3 -14.18 23.02 25.34
C LEU A 3 -12.81 22.63 24.80
N ARG A 4 -11.99 23.68 24.70
CA ARG A 4 -10.55 23.67 24.51
C ARG A 4 -9.89 22.94 25.69
N ARG A 5 -8.94 22.06 25.43
CA ARG A 5 -7.90 21.70 26.42
C ARG A 5 -6.54 22.06 25.87
N SER A 6 -6.02 23.12 26.46
CA SER A 6 -4.62 23.53 26.43
C SER A 6 -3.76 22.47 27.13
N CYS A 7 -2.68 22.03 26.48
CA CYS A 7 -1.48 21.56 27.15
C CYS A 7 -0.29 22.27 26.52
N ALA A 8 0.39 23.06 27.33
CA ALA A 8 1.59 23.82 27.00
C ALA A 8 2.86 23.08 27.43
N GLY A 9 3.96 23.29 26.69
CA GLY A 9 5.37 23.06 27.08
C GLY A 9 5.85 21.59 27.01
N LEU A 10 7.05 21.23 26.55
CA LEU A 10 8.34 21.90 26.28
C LEU A 10 9.04 21.09 25.15
N ALA A 11 9.49 21.68 24.03
CA ALA A 11 10.72 22.47 23.81
C ALA A 11 12.00 21.65 23.53
N ALA A 12 12.49 21.70 22.28
CA ALA A 12 13.92 21.70 21.89
C ALA A 12 13.99 22.03 20.37
N ARG A 13 14.05 23.32 19.98
CA ARG A 13 15.27 24.15 19.76
C ARG A 13 15.86 23.96 18.34
N LEU A 14 15.39 24.82 17.43
CA LEU A 14 16.14 25.23 16.24
C LEU A 14 17.30 26.15 16.65
N GLY A 15 18.34 26.14 15.82
CA GLY A 15 19.69 26.56 16.13
C GLY A 15 19.97 28.06 16.23
N GLU A 16 21.24 28.35 16.50
CA GLU A 16 21.90 29.64 16.21
C GLU A 16 23.41 29.41 16.09
N ALA A 17 24.03 30.29 15.31
CA ALA A 17 25.36 30.15 14.71
C ALA A 17 26.42 31.05 15.38
N CYS A 18 27.66 30.91 14.89
CA CYS A 18 28.74 31.90 14.77
C CYS A 18 29.87 31.97 15.84
N SER A 19 31.06 31.52 15.39
CA SER A 19 32.31 32.31 15.25
C SER A 19 33.36 32.39 16.36
N SER A 20 34.56 31.85 16.07
CA SER A 20 35.90 32.51 16.20
C SER A 20 36.96 31.60 15.53
N SER A 21 37.50 31.96 14.36
CA SER A 21 38.80 32.63 14.09
C SER A 21 40.05 31.76 14.36
N GLY A 22 41.02 31.52 13.48
CA GLY A 22 41.33 31.98 12.12
C GLY A 22 42.71 31.49 11.64
N ALA A 23 42.99 31.67 10.33
CA ALA A 23 44.27 31.62 9.57
C ALA A 23 45.02 30.26 9.47
N SER A 24 45.58 29.81 8.32
CA SER A 24 46.31 30.53 7.26
C SER A 24 46.37 29.77 5.92
N SER A 25 46.27 30.55 4.84
CA SER A 25 46.87 30.45 3.48
C SER A 25 47.72 29.23 3.07
N SER A 26 47.42 28.68 1.88
CA SER A 26 48.31 28.84 0.71
C SER A 26 47.68 28.29 -0.59
N LEU A 27 47.57 29.19 -1.56
CA LEU A 27 47.69 29.00 -3.01
C LEU A 27 48.06 27.57 -3.47
N ALA A 28 47.14 26.88 -4.15
CA ALA A 28 47.52 25.94 -5.21
C ALA A 28 46.36 25.67 -6.18
N ALA A 29 46.66 25.92 -7.45
CA ALA A 29 46.13 25.22 -8.62
C ALA A 29 44.66 25.44 -8.99
N GLN A 30 44.48 26.51 -9.76
CA GLN A 30 43.60 26.47 -10.93
C GLN A 30 43.95 25.25 -11.79
N ALA A 31 43.03 24.30 -11.91
CA ALA A 31 43.04 23.32 -12.98
C ALA A 31 41.66 23.32 -13.65
N ARG A 32 41.50 24.26 -14.59
CA ARG A 32 40.55 24.10 -15.69
C ARG A 32 41.18 23.10 -16.65
N THR A 33 40.87 21.83 -16.49
CA THR A 33 41.00 20.85 -17.57
C THR A 33 39.62 20.38 -17.93
N GLN A 34 39.24 20.75 -19.15
CA GLN A 34 38.04 20.37 -19.85
C GLN A 34 37.98 18.85 -19.92
N GLY A 35 36.84 18.27 -19.53
CA GLY A 35 36.62 16.84 -19.52
C GLY A 35 35.14 16.54 -19.63
N ALA A 36 34.71 16.33 -20.88
CA ALA A 36 33.59 15.50 -21.27
C ALA A 36 32.21 15.81 -20.67
N ALA A 37 31.39 16.42 -21.52
CA ALA A 37 29.99 16.06 -21.61
C ALA A 37 29.82 14.53 -21.65
N LEU A 38 29.42 13.96 -20.53
CA LEU A 38 28.63 12.73 -20.48
C LEU A 38 27.38 13.12 -19.68
N ALA A 39 26.41 13.70 -20.38
CA ALA A 39 25.23 12.95 -20.77
C ALA A 39 24.49 12.43 -19.52
N GLN A 40 23.46 13.17 -19.11
CA GLN A 40 22.49 12.70 -18.13
C GLN A 40 21.95 11.32 -18.56
N PRO A 41 21.51 10.44 -17.63
CA PRO A 41 20.17 10.64 -17.12
C PRO A 41 19.98 10.24 -15.65
N ALA A 42 19.97 11.23 -14.75
CA ALA A 42 19.28 11.13 -13.46
C ALA A 42 17.72 11.09 -13.61
N ARG A 43 17.24 10.56 -14.74
CA ARG A 43 15.84 10.41 -15.14
C ARG A 43 15.45 8.96 -15.46
N ALA A 44 16.39 8.00 -15.41
CA ALA A 44 16.22 6.69 -16.02
C ALA A 44 15.98 5.50 -15.06
N VAL A 45 15.94 5.69 -13.73
CA VAL A 45 15.57 4.60 -12.80
C VAL A 45 14.12 4.72 -12.30
N LEU A 46 13.28 5.43 -13.04
CA LEU A 46 11.86 5.08 -13.10
C LEU A 46 11.78 3.77 -13.89
N GLN A 47 12.14 2.67 -13.21
CA GLN A 47 12.09 1.32 -13.74
C GLN A 47 10.73 1.11 -14.39
N GLN A 48 10.78 1.13 -15.72
CA GLN A 48 9.93 0.42 -16.65
C GLN A 48 8.61 0.00 -16.02
N LYS A 49 7.67 0.94 -16.04
CA LYS A 49 6.26 0.69 -15.84
C LYS A 49 5.77 -0.21 -16.98
N GLN A 50 6.11 -1.49 -16.85
CA GLN A 50 5.47 -2.68 -17.38
C GLN A 50 5.03 -2.54 -18.84
N ALA A 51 5.80 -3.15 -19.75
CA ALA A 51 5.31 -3.47 -21.08
C ALA A 51 4.04 -4.31 -20.92
N ARG A 52 2.89 -3.65 -21.05
CA ARG A 52 1.57 -4.23 -20.90
C ARG A 52 1.42 -5.30 -21.96
N THR A 53 1.57 -6.58 -21.60
CA THR A 53 1.12 -7.65 -22.47
C THR A 53 -0.39 -7.50 -22.59
N VAL A 54 -0.85 -7.11 -23.78
CA VAL A 54 -2.26 -6.92 -24.11
C VAL A 54 -2.90 -8.30 -24.24
N THR A 55 -3.04 -9.00 -23.13
CA THR A 55 -3.84 -10.22 -23.04
C THR A 55 -5.21 -9.84 -22.50
N ASN A 56 -6.27 -10.23 -23.20
CA ASN A 56 -7.64 -10.05 -22.75
C ASN A 56 -7.91 -10.98 -21.53
N GLY A 57 -7.49 -10.59 -20.32
CA GLY A 57 -7.65 -11.39 -19.11
C GLY A 57 -6.76 -11.00 -17.93
N ILE A 58 -6.77 -11.84 -16.88
CA ILE A 58 -5.94 -11.66 -15.67
C ILE A 58 -4.52 -12.14 -15.96
N ALA A 59 -3.59 -11.20 -16.12
CA ALA A 59 -2.17 -11.49 -16.26
C ALA A 59 -1.37 -11.08 -15.01
N VAL A 60 -0.31 -11.83 -14.73
CA VAL A 60 0.65 -11.55 -13.65
C VAL A 60 2.05 -11.80 -14.19
N ASP A 61 2.87 -10.76 -14.19
CA ASP A 61 4.29 -10.89 -14.50
C ASP A 61 5.01 -11.58 -13.35
N VAL A 62 6.01 -12.40 -13.68
CA VAL A 62 6.83 -13.14 -12.70
C VAL A 62 8.17 -12.42 -12.54
N PRO A 63 8.34 -11.55 -11.53
CA PRO A 63 9.62 -10.89 -11.30
C PRO A 63 10.65 -11.90 -10.74
N ASN A 64 11.88 -11.82 -11.26
CA ASN A 64 13.05 -12.52 -10.72
C ASN A 64 12.89 -14.06 -10.61
N GLY A 65 12.06 -14.66 -11.46
CA GLY A 65 11.81 -16.10 -11.46
C GLY A 65 11.02 -16.63 -10.25
N ASN A 66 10.47 -15.76 -9.39
CA ASN A 66 9.69 -16.20 -8.23
C ASN A 66 8.25 -16.56 -8.62
N VAL A 67 8.09 -17.80 -9.08
CA VAL A 67 6.81 -18.36 -9.54
C VAL A 67 5.78 -18.44 -8.41
N ASP A 68 6.19 -18.81 -7.19
CA ASP A 68 5.26 -18.95 -6.05
C ASP A 68 4.58 -17.64 -5.70
N ARG A 69 5.34 -16.54 -5.70
CA ARG A 69 4.80 -15.20 -5.46
C ARG A 69 3.82 -14.80 -6.56
N ALA A 70 4.16 -15.06 -7.81
CA ALA A 70 3.29 -14.80 -8.95
C ALA A 70 2.00 -15.63 -8.88
N TRP A 71 2.09 -16.90 -8.51
CA TRP A 71 0.93 -17.80 -8.34
C TRP A 71 -0.03 -17.32 -7.24
N ARG A 72 0.51 -16.91 -6.08
CA ARG A 72 -0.30 -16.33 -4.99
C ARG A 72 -0.99 -15.03 -5.43
N ALA A 73 -0.26 -14.17 -6.13
CA ALA A 73 -0.81 -12.93 -6.66
C ALA A 73 -1.92 -13.19 -7.69
N LEU A 74 -1.71 -14.15 -8.59
CA LEU A 74 -2.70 -14.57 -9.59
C LEU A 74 -3.95 -15.12 -8.91
N THR A 75 -3.80 -16.05 -7.97
CA THR A 75 -4.91 -16.64 -7.22
C THR A 75 -5.69 -15.57 -6.45
N ARG A 76 -5.00 -14.58 -5.89
CA ARG A 76 -5.66 -13.44 -5.22
C ARG A 76 -6.46 -12.60 -6.21
N LYS A 77 -5.89 -12.23 -7.35
CA LYS A 77 -6.60 -11.48 -8.41
C LYS A 77 -7.84 -12.23 -8.92
N VAL A 78 -7.72 -13.55 -9.17
CA VAL A 78 -8.85 -14.41 -9.59
C VAL A 78 -9.98 -14.40 -8.56
N ARG A 79 -9.65 -14.41 -7.26
CA ARG A 79 -10.64 -14.32 -6.17
C ARG A 79 -11.28 -12.94 -6.07
N GLU A 80 -10.49 -11.87 -6.19
CA GLU A 80 -10.97 -10.48 -6.17
C GLU A 80 -11.96 -10.19 -7.31
N GLU A 81 -11.68 -10.69 -8.51
CA GLU A 81 -12.58 -10.53 -9.67
C GLU A 81 -13.81 -11.45 -9.64
N ALA A 82 -13.86 -12.38 -8.68
CA ALA A 82 -14.93 -13.35 -8.46
C ALA A 82 -15.33 -14.13 -9.74
N VAL A 83 -14.35 -14.42 -10.62
CA VAL A 83 -14.58 -15.06 -11.93
C VAL A 83 -15.26 -16.42 -11.76
N LEU A 84 -14.79 -17.22 -10.79
CA LEU A 84 -15.34 -18.55 -10.51
C LEU A 84 -16.79 -18.49 -10.02
N LEU A 85 -17.12 -17.51 -9.16
CA LEU A 85 -18.49 -17.34 -8.65
C LEU A 85 -19.45 -16.92 -9.78
N LYS A 86 -18.98 -16.03 -10.68
CA LYS A 86 -19.74 -15.62 -11.86
C LYS A 86 -19.97 -16.79 -12.82
N ALA A 87 -18.95 -17.63 -13.02
CA ALA A 87 -19.07 -18.82 -13.86
C ALA A 87 -20.09 -19.82 -13.28
N GLN A 88 -20.03 -20.11 -11.98
CA GLN A 88 -20.99 -20.99 -11.29
C GLN A 88 -22.42 -20.44 -11.36
N GLY A 89 -22.60 -19.14 -11.15
CA GLY A 89 -23.91 -18.49 -11.26
C GLY A 89 -24.51 -18.48 -12.67
N ARG A 90 -23.73 -18.80 -13.70
CA ARG A 90 -24.20 -18.93 -15.10
C ARG A 90 -24.52 -20.37 -15.51
N GLN A 91 -24.13 -21.38 -14.72
CA GLN A 91 -24.33 -22.79 -15.07
C GLN A 91 -25.81 -23.20 -15.06
N PHE A 92 -26.60 -22.61 -14.15
CA PHE A 92 -28.02 -22.94 -13.98
C PHE A 92 -28.86 -21.67 -13.97
N TYR A 93 -30.08 -21.75 -14.51
CA TYR A 93 -31.04 -20.67 -14.37
C TYR A 93 -31.55 -20.61 -12.93
N GLU A 94 -31.39 -19.45 -12.30
CA GLU A 94 -31.95 -19.17 -10.99
C GLU A 94 -33.05 -18.12 -11.11
N LYS A 95 -34.22 -18.42 -10.54
CA LYS A 95 -35.37 -17.51 -10.57
C LYS A 95 -35.00 -16.16 -9.93
N PRO A 96 -35.42 -15.01 -10.49
CA PRO A 96 -35.03 -13.69 -9.95
C PRO A 96 -35.43 -13.49 -8.48
N SER A 97 -36.54 -14.09 -8.03
CA SER A 97 -36.96 -14.06 -6.63
C SER A 97 -35.98 -14.78 -5.70
N GLU A 98 -35.44 -15.92 -6.13
CA GLU A 98 -34.47 -16.70 -5.36
C GLU A 98 -33.13 -15.97 -5.29
N ARG A 99 -32.70 -15.37 -6.42
CA ARG A 99 -31.49 -14.54 -6.48
C ARG A 99 -31.55 -13.38 -5.48
N ARG A 100 -32.70 -12.71 -5.37
CA ARG A 100 -32.92 -11.63 -4.38
C ARG A 100 -32.89 -12.14 -2.94
N LYS A 101 -33.52 -13.28 -2.65
CA LYS A 101 -33.50 -13.92 -1.32
C LYS A 101 -32.08 -14.32 -0.91
N LYS A 102 -31.31 -14.94 -1.81
CA LYS A 102 -29.91 -15.29 -1.56
C LYS A 102 -29.07 -14.03 -1.31
N ALA A 103 -29.26 -12.96 -2.09
CA ALA A 103 -28.54 -11.71 -1.89
C ALA A 103 -28.84 -11.07 -0.52
N ALA A 104 -30.11 -11.04 -0.09
CA ALA A 104 -30.50 -10.55 1.23
C ALA A 104 -29.88 -11.39 2.36
N SER A 105 -29.97 -12.72 2.28
CA SER A 105 -29.37 -13.63 3.25
C SER A 105 -27.84 -13.47 3.34
N LEU A 106 -27.16 -13.28 2.21
CA LEU A 106 -25.72 -13.01 2.19
C LEU A 106 -25.37 -11.67 2.84
N ALA A 107 -26.19 -10.64 2.66
CA ALA A 107 -26.00 -9.34 3.32
C ALA A 107 -26.14 -9.47 4.84
N GLU A 108 -27.22 -10.08 5.33
CA GLU A 108 -27.41 -10.34 6.76
C GLU A 108 -26.26 -11.15 7.36
N ARG A 109 -25.80 -12.19 6.65
CA ARG A 109 -24.68 -13.01 7.09
C ARG A 109 -23.39 -12.20 7.24
N ARG A 110 -23.15 -11.21 6.36
CA ARG A 110 -21.99 -10.31 6.45
C ARG A 110 -22.07 -9.41 7.67
N PHE A 111 -23.23 -8.82 7.94
CA PHE A 111 -23.44 -7.97 9.12
C PHE A 111 -23.28 -8.76 10.42
N LYS A 112 -23.99 -9.89 10.56
CA LYS A 112 -23.88 -10.77 11.74
C LYS A 112 -22.44 -11.22 11.99
N ARG A 113 -21.68 -11.48 10.91
CA ARG A 113 -20.26 -11.86 11.03
C ARG A 113 -19.39 -10.70 11.50
N ALA A 114 -19.64 -9.48 11.03
CA ALA A 114 -18.92 -8.29 11.46
C ALA A 114 -19.19 -7.97 12.94
N GLU A 115 -20.47 -7.92 13.34
CA GLU A 115 -20.89 -7.70 14.73
C GLU A 115 -20.26 -8.73 15.68
N PHE A 116 -20.28 -10.01 15.29
CA PHE A 116 -19.65 -11.07 16.09
C PHE A 116 -18.13 -10.86 16.24
N GLN A 117 -17.45 -10.41 15.18
CA GLN A 117 -16.01 -10.11 15.25
C GLN A 117 -15.72 -8.88 16.12
N GLU A 118 -16.56 -7.86 16.09
CA GLU A 118 -16.44 -6.68 16.96
C GLU A 118 -16.65 -7.05 18.43
N MET A 119 -17.68 -7.84 18.71
CA MET A 119 -17.95 -8.39 20.04
C MET A 119 -16.76 -9.23 20.53
N LEU A 120 -16.26 -10.15 19.72
CA LEU A 120 -15.07 -10.94 20.06
C LEU A 120 -13.85 -10.05 20.30
N GLY A 121 -13.64 -9.04 19.45
CA GLY A 121 -12.57 -8.06 19.64
C GLY A 121 -12.71 -7.31 20.96
N TRP A 122 -13.92 -6.94 21.37
CA TRP A 122 -14.17 -6.32 22.66
C TRP A 122 -13.89 -7.26 23.83
N ILE A 123 -14.36 -8.52 23.76
CA ILE A 123 -14.09 -9.56 24.78
C ILE A 123 -12.58 -9.80 24.91
N MET A 124 -11.88 -9.99 23.79
CA MET A 124 -10.43 -10.22 23.77
C MET A 124 -9.66 -9.04 24.35
N ARG A 125 -10.01 -7.79 23.98
CA ARG A 125 -9.40 -6.57 24.54
C ARG A 125 -9.68 -6.40 26.04
N ARG A 126 -10.81 -6.91 26.52
CA ARG A 126 -11.17 -6.88 27.95
C ARG A 126 -10.32 -7.89 28.72
N ARG A 127 -10.28 -9.14 28.22
CA ARG A 127 -9.45 -10.22 28.78
C ARG A 127 -7.96 -9.85 28.82
N SER A 128 -7.42 -9.23 27.76
CA SER A 128 -6.01 -8.84 27.71
C SER A 128 -5.63 -7.76 28.73
N ARG A 129 -6.62 -7.02 29.27
CA ARG A 129 -6.41 -6.00 30.30
C ARG A 129 -6.50 -6.54 31.73
N GLY A 130 -6.67 -7.86 31.90
CA GLY A 130 -6.68 -8.50 33.21
C GLY A 130 -8.00 -8.43 33.98
N PHE A 131 -9.12 -8.17 33.29
CA PHE A 131 -10.48 -8.25 33.81
C PHE A 131 -11.33 -9.27 33.05
#